data_AF-A0AA97HVK5-F1
#
_entry.id   AF-A0AA97HVK5-F1
#
_cell.length_a   1.000
_cell.length_b   1.000
_cell.length_c   1.000
_cell.angle_alpha   90.00
_cell.angle_beta   90.00
_cell.angle_gamma   90.00
#
_symmetry.space_group_name_H-M   'P 1'
#
loop_
_entity.id
_entity.type
_entity.pdbx_description
1 polymer ?
#
loop_
_entity_poly.entity_id
_entity_poly.type
_entity_poly.pdbx_seq_one_letter_code
_entity_poly.pdbx_strand_id
1 'polypeptide(L)'
;MKPLNLFLNELLTVESGISTEKKIWYKENFNKKVIDYYETIKPGVVKRDLKTGKPILKKLTVKEYFSTLGVIHLFKPDDQNSLKIMQYHSINALGFVGYQFGEALLYDLGFYVPTKKKYNDTLFDSLYLGGLSDDIWSEDVSIFPSNSESFGKIILATHINLWEGSFKGIDGLNYFEDLKKPVIQDKIILEAFSYNISVLKGLFKVSKGIDILDIFKENLKSDDLFSELFKLHGVGILSGVLAAMHLCGPYGFYDLYIKNKISFDEFSMSIVEYIEKFSNYDVFELYM
;
A
#
# COMPACT_ATOMS: atom_id res chain seq x y z
N MET A 1 8.00 -19.91 13.25
CA MET A 1 7.45 -18.71 12.58
C MET A 1 5.94 -18.71 12.76
N LYS A 2 5.30 -17.54 12.71
CA LYS A 2 3.85 -17.38 12.72
C LYS A 2 3.26 -17.76 11.35
N PRO A 3 2.01 -18.22 11.23
CA PRO A 3 1.46 -18.66 9.94
C PRO A 3 1.16 -17.50 8.97
N LEU A 4 1.14 -17.78 7.66
CA LEU A 4 0.85 -16.80 6.58
C LEU A 4 -0.48 -16.06 6.79
N ASN A 5 -1.53 -16.76 7.20
CA ASN A 5 -2.84 -16.12 7.42
C ASN A 5 -2.79 -15.04 8.52
N LEU A 6 -1.92 -15.22 9.53
CA LEU A 6 -1.73 -14.20 10.56
C LEU A 6 -0.94 -13.00 10.01
N PHE A 7 0.06 -13.24 9.15
CA PHE A 7 0.77 -12.16 8.45
C PHE A 7 -0.21 -11.29 7.64
N LEU A 8 -1.03 -11.91 6.80
CA LEU A 8 -2.03 -11.20 5.99
C LEU A 8 -3.04 -10.43 6.85
N ASN A 9 -3.54 -11.05 7.93
CA ASN A 9 -4.47 -10.39 8.84
C ASN A 9 -3.88 -9.16 9.54
N GLU A 10 -2.64 -9.25 9.98
CA GLU A 10 -1.96 -8.13 10.65
C GLU A 10 -1.57 -7.04 9.65
N LEU A 11 -1.13 -7.40 8.45
CA LEU A 11 -0.86 -6.44 7.39
C LEU A 11 -2.14 -5.68 7.03
N LEU A 12 -3.25 -6.38 6.74
CA LEU A 12 -4.53 -5.74 6.46
C LEU A 12 -5.00 -4.83 7.60
N THR A 13 -4.74 -5.21 8.85
CA THR A 13 -5.09 -4.39 10.02
C THR A 13 -4.32 -3.06 10.04
N VAL A 14 -3.05 -3.07 9.66
CA VAL A 14 -2.24 -1.85 9.54
C VAL A 14 -2.71 -1.05 8.34
N GLU A 15 -2.77 -1.68 7.17
CA GLU A 15 -3.03 -1.02 5.89
C GLU A 15 -4.44 -0.41 5.81
N SER A 16 -5.46 -1.07 6.37
CA SER A 16 -6.82 -0.51 6.42
C SER A 16 -7.00 0.58 7.48
N GLY A 17 -6.08 0.69 8.45
CA GLY A 17 -6.22 1.54 9.63
C GLY A 17 -7.31 1.10 10.63
N ILE A 18 -7.90 -0.08 10.43
CA ILE A 18 -9.00 -0.61 11.27
C ILE A 18 -8.51 -1.84 12.02
N SER A 19 -8.54 -1.80 13.35
CA SER A 19 -8.14 -2.93 14.21
C SER A 19 -9.34 -3.65 14.81
N THR A 20 -9.46 -4.95 14.56
CA THR A 20 -10.51 -5.80 15.16
C THR A 20 -10.44 -5.82 16.69
N GLU A 21 -9.23 -5.73 17.25
CA GLU A 21 -8.98 -5.71 18.70
C GLU A 21 -9.47 -4.41 19.37
N LYS A 22 -9.67 -3.33 18.60
CA LYS A 22 -10.14 -2.03 19.12
C LYS A 22 -11.66 -1.92 19.14
N LYS A 23 -12.43 -3.01 18.98
CA LYS A 23 -13.90 -2.99 18.93
C LYS A 23 -14.55 -2.23 20.09
N ILE A 24 -14.18 -2.57 21.33
CA ILE A 24 -14.71 -1.92 22.54
C ILE A 24 -14.33 -0.43 22.53
N TRP A 25 -13.08 -0.13 22.23
CA TRP A 25 -12.57 1.24 22.15
C TRP A 25 -13.31 2.08 21.10
N TYR A 26 -13.60 1.52 19.91
CA TYR A 26 -14.38 2.20 18.87
C TYR A 26 -15.81 2.52 19.34
N LYS A 27 -16.45 1.60 20.07
CA LYS A 27 -17.79 1.80 20.65
C LYS A 27 -17.79 2.91 21.70
N GLU A 28 -16.84 2.89 22.62
CA GLU A 28 -16.72 3.86 23.72
C GLU A 28 -16.31 5.27 23.27
N ASN A 29 -15.61 5.36 22.14
CA ASN A 29 -15.14 6.62 21.56
C ASN A 29 -15.89 7.04 20.30
N PHE A 30 -17.05 6.43 20.03
CA PHE A 30 -17.77 6.59 18.76
C PHE A 30 -17.98 8.05 18.35
N ASN A 31 -18.29 8.92 19.32
CA ASN A 31 -18.54 10.36 19.14
C ASN A 31 -17.46 11.26 19.78
N LYS A 32 -16.30 10.72 20.18
CA LYS A 32 -15.21 11.50 20.81
C LYS A 32 -14.09 11.73 19.79
N LYS A 33 -13.57 12.96 19.69
CA LYS A 33 -12.47 13.30 18.77
C LYS A 33 -11.15 12.71 19.27
N VAL A 34 -10.81 11.51 18.79
CA VAL A 34 -9.68 10.70 19.29
C VAL A 34 -8.77 10.14 18.20
N ILE A 35 -9.08 10.35 16.92
CA ILE A 35 -8.29 9.87 15.78
C ILE A 35 -7.75 11.08 15.01
N ASP A 36 -6.44 11.15 14.80
CA ASP A 36 -5.86 12.10 13.86
C ASP A 36 -5.78 11.44 12.47
N TYR A 37 -6.42 12.08 11.49
CA TYR A 37 -6.45 11.57 10.10
C TYR A 37 -6.66 12.73 9.12
N TYR A 38 -6.57 12.46 7.81
CA TYR A 38 -6.78 13.48 6.80
C TYR A 38 -8.26 13.82 6.61
N GLU A 39 -8.54 15.11 6.41
CA GLU A 39 -9.84 15.58 5.98
C GLU A 39 -10.08 15.16 4.52
N THR A 40 -11.27 14.61 4.25
CA THR A 40 -11.67 14.13 2.93
C THR A 40 -12.96 14.80 2.48
N ILE A 41 -13.07 15.10 1.18
CA ILE A 41 -14.33 15.55 0.56
C ILE A 41 -15.34 14.40 0.51
N LYS A 42 -14.86 13.22 0.14
CA LYS A 42 -15.55 11.93 0.15
C LYS A 42 -14.49 10.81 0.28
N PRO A 43 -14.86 9.55 0.58
CA PRO A 43 -13.88 8.46 0.63
C PRO A 43 -13.00 8.43 -0.62
N GLY A 44 -11.69 8.32 -0.43
CA GLY A 44 -10.70 8.35 -1.51
C GLY A 44 -10.31 9.72 -2.04
N VAL A 45 -10.92 10.82 -1.56
CA VAL A 45 -10.64 12.17 -2.03
C VAL A 45 -10.21 13.06 -0.87
N VAL A 46 -8.90 13.10 -0.64
CA VAL A 46 -8.27 13.98 0.35
C VAL A 46 -8.49 15.44 0.01
N LYS A 47 -8.70 16.26 1.03
CA LYS A 47 -8.68 17.72 0.91
C LYS A 47 -7.26 18.22 1.14
N ARG A 48 -6.79 19.05 0.22
CA ARG A 48 -5.45 19.64 0.26
C ARG A 48 -5.52 21.14 0.56
N ASP A 49 -4.49 21.65 1.21
CA ASP A 49 -4.31 23.08 1.41
C ASP A 49 -3.93 23.75 0.08
N LEU A 50 -4.69 24.76 -0.35
CA LEU A 50 -4.52 25.37 -1.66
C LEU A 50 -3.16 26.07 -1.85
N LYS A 51 -2.47 26.44 -0.78
CA LYS A 51 -1.19 27.14 -0.87
C LYS A 51 -0.01 26.18 -0.93
N THR A 52 -0.10 25.06 -0.22
CA THR A 52 1.02 24.13 -0.03
C THR A 52 0.80 22.80 -0.74
N GLY A 53 -0.42 22.52 -1.20
CA GLY A 53 -0.85 21.24 -1.77
C GLY A 53 -0.85 20.07 -0.77
N LYS A 54 -0.47 20.30 0.50
CA LYS A 54 -0.41 19.27 1.53
C LYS A 54 -1.80 18.78 1.94
N PRO A 55 -1.98 17.48 2.22
CA PRO A 55 -3.18 16.96 2.85
C PRO A 55 -3.49 17.66 4.18
N ILE A 56 -4.75 18.02 4.41
CA ILE A 56 -5.18 18.69 5.64
C ILE A 56 -5.45 17.66 6.74
N LEU A 57 -4.72 17.74 7.85
CA LEU A 57 -4.95 16.90 9.03
C LEU A 57 -6.11 17.43 9.88
N LYS A 58 -6.87 16.51 10.47
CA LYS A 58 -8.00 16.82 11.36
C LYS A 58 -8.16 15.76 12.44
N LYS A 59 -8.53 16.21 13.64
CA LYS A 59 -8.93 15.31 14.73
C LYS A 59 -10.40 14.92 14.60
N LEU A 60 -10.64 13.65 14.31
CA LEU A 60 -11.92 13.04 14.01
C LEU A 60 -12.45 12.19 15.18
N THR A 61 -13.77 12.08 15.25
CA THR A 61 -14.45 11.00 15.97
C THR A 61 -14.29 9.67 15.24
N VAL A 62 -14.50 8.55 15.92
CA VAL A 62 -14.52 7.23 15.27
C VAL A 62 -15.61 7.17 14.19
N LYS A 63 -16.78 7.76 14.43
CA LYS A 63 -17.85 7.87 13.45
C LYS A 63 -17.38 8.61 12.19
N GLU A 64 -16.78 9.79 12.35
CA GLU A 64 -16.24 10.57 11.23
C GLU A 64 -15.12 9.82 10.51
N TYR A 65 -14.22 9.16 11.23
CA TYR A 65 -13.15 8.35 10.64
C TYR A 65 -13.70 7.22 9.77
N PHE A 66 -14.67 6.43 10.27
CA PHE A 66 -15.31 5.39 9.47
C PHE A 66 -16.13 5.95 8.30
N SER A 67 -16.69 7.15 8.43
CA SER A 67 -17.32 7.86 7.30
C SER A 67 -16.30 8.27 6.25
N THR A 68 -15.16 8.80 6.65
CA THR A 68 -14.02 9.15 5.78
C THR A 68 -13.51 7.92 5.02
N LEU A 69 -13.41 6.78 5.69
CA LEU A 69 -13.01 5.52 5.04
C LEU A 69 -14.11 4.88 4.17
N GLY A 70 -15.33 5.42 4.19
CA GLY A 70 -16.47 4.89 3.41
C GLY A 70 -17.14 3.65 3.99
N VAL A 71 -16.84 3.28 5.24
CA VAL A 71 -17.22 1.99 5.84
C VAL A 71 -18.19 2.11 7.03
N ILE A 72 -18.60 3.32 7.38
CA ILE A 72 -19.50 3.56 8.52
C ILE A 72 -20.80 2.73 8.47
N HIS A 73 -21.33 2.50 7.27
CA HIS A 73 -22.57 1.74 7.06
C HIS A 73 -22.41 0.24 7.36
N LEU A 74 -21.17 -0.26 7.41
CA LEU A 74 -20.83 -1.63 7.76
C LEU A 74 -20.60 -1.81 9.26
N PHE A 75 -20.36 -0.72 10.00
CA PHE A 75 -20.01 -0.80 11.42
C PHE A 75 -21.21 -1.27 12.26
N LYS A 76 -21.09 -2.48 12.80
CA LYS A 76 -22.08 -3.09 13.70
C LYS A 76 -21.38 -3.41 15.03
N PRO A 77 -21.54 -2.56 16.06
CA PRO A 77 -20.81 -2.66 17.33
C PRO A 77 -20.92 -4.01 18.05
N ASP A 78 -21.92 -4.82 17.72
CA ASP A 78 -22.16 -6.11 18.37
C ASP A 78 -21.77 -7.30 17.46
N ASP A 79 -21.49 -7.08 16.18
CA ASP A 79 -21.00 -8.09 15.24
C ASP A 79 -19.46 -8.13 15.25
N GLN A 80 -18.86 -9.30 15.46
CA GLN A 80 -17.39 -9.41 15.46
C GLN A 80 -16.80 -9.35 14.04
N ASN A 81 -17.57 -9.73 13.02
CA ASN A 81 -17.12 -9.77 11.64
C ASN A 81 -17.20 -8.41 10.95
N SER A 82 -17.96 -7.45 11.50
CA SER A 82 -18.17 -6.17 10.84
C SER A 82 -16.86 -5.42 10.62
N LEU A 83 -15.98 -5.38 11.62
CA LEU A 83 -14.68 -4.72 11.49
C LEU A 83 -13.81 -5.40 10.43
N LYS A 84 -13.80 -6.73 10.38
CA LYS A 84 -13.06 -7.49 9.35
C LYS A 84 -13.57 -7.14 7.95
N ILE A 85 -14.88 -7.09 7.74
CA ILE A 85 -15.48 -6.66 6.46
C ILE A 85 -15.09 -5.21 6.14
N MET A 86 -15.13 -4.32 7.13
CA MET A 86 -14.72 -2.92 6.96
C MET A 86 -13.26 -2.80 6.52
N GLN A 87 -12.35 -3.65 6.99
CA GLN A 87 -10.95 -3.63 6.55
C GLN A 87 -10.83 -3.80 5.03
N TYR A 88 -11.55 -4.76 4.44
CA TYR A 88 -11.52 -4.96 2.99
C TYR A 88 -12.24 -3.84 2.20
N HIS A 89 -13.20 -3.14 2.83
CA HIS A 89 -13.97 -2.08 2.18
C HIS A 89 -13.39 -0.67 2.38
N SER A 90 -12.38 -0.51 3.25
CA SER A 90 -11.85 0.80 3.59
C SER A 90 -11.14 1.42 2.40
N ILE A 91 -11.49 2.68 2.13
CA ILE A 91 -10.81 3.52 1.13
C ILE A 91 -10.10 4.64 1.88
N ASN A 92 -8.77 4.66 1.83
CA ASN A 92 -7.98 5.67 2.54
C ASN A 92 -8.16 7.08 1.92
N ALA A 93 -7.54 8.10 2.51
CA ALA A 93 -7.67 9.47 2.00
C ALA A 93 -7.18 9.66 0.54
N LEU A 94 -6.23 8.84 0.09
CA LEU A 94 -5.64 8.89 -1.26
C LEU A 94 -6.28 7.90 -2.25
N GLY A 95 -7.38 7.24 -1.88
CA GLY A 95 -8.12 6.34 -2.76
C GLY A 95 -7.62 4.90 -2.78
N PHE A 96 -6.66 4.53 -1.94
CA PHE A 96 -6.21 3.14 -1.83
C PHE A 96 -7.22 2.28 -1.08
N VAL A 97 -7.31 0.99 -1.43
CA VAL A 97 -8.33 0.07 -0.92
C VAL A 97 -7.70 -1.06 -0.11
N GLY A 98 -8.25 -1.34 1.08
CA GLY A 98 -7.91 -2.51 1.89
C GLY A 98 -6.42 -2.59 2.26
N TYR A 99 -5.69 -3.57 1.70
CA TYR A 99 -4.22 -3.69 1.75
C TYR A 99 -3.52 -2.55 0.97
N GLN A 100 -3.96 -1.30 1.07
CA GLN A 100 -3.42 -0.17 0.31
C GLN A 100 -3.27 -0.45 -1.20
N PHE A 101 -4.23 -1.10 -1.84
CA PHE A 101 -4.16 -1.31 -3.29
C PHE A 101 -4.45 -0.02 -4.05
N GLY A 102 -3.58 0.28 -5.02
CA GLY A 102 -3.67 1.46 -5.89
C GLY A 102 -3.62 1.10 -7.37
N GLU A 103 -3.95 2.06 -8.23
CA GLU A 103 -4.04 1.89 -9.68
C GLU A 103 -2.72 1.42 -10.30
N ALA A 104 -1.58 1.93 -9.81
CA ALA A 104 -0.25 1.59 -10.31
C ALA A 104 0.07 0.09 -10.08
N LEU A 105 -0.14 -0.41 -8.86
CA LEU A 105 0.07 -1.82 -8.54
C LEU A 105 -0.82 -2.72 -9.40
N LEU A 106 -2.11 -2.40 -9.53
CA LEU A 106 -3.03 -3.20 -10.33
C LEU A 106 -2.72 -3.14 -11.83
N TYR A 107 -2.13 -2.05 -12.31
CA TYR A 107 -1.60 -1.98 -13.68
C TYR A 107 -0.37 -2.89 -13.84
N ASP A 108 0.58 -2.86 -12.91
CA ASP A 108 1.81 -3.66 -12.95
C ASP A 108 1.51 -5.17 -12.90
N LEU A 109 0.51 -5.55 -12.11
CA LEU A 109 -0.04 -6.92 -12.06
C LEU A 109 -0.94 -7.26 -13.26
N GLY A 110 -1.27 -6.28 -14.10
CA GLY A 110 -2.05 -6.48 -15.31
C GLY A 110 -3.57 -6.54 -15.12
N PHE A 111 -4.10 -6.34 -13.90
CA PHE A 111 -5.53 -6.30 -13.60
C PHE A 111 -6.25 -5.05 -14.14
N TYR A 112 -5.53 -3.95 -14.31
CA TYR A 112 -6.11 -2.64 -14.58
C TYR A 112 -5.48 -1.96 -15.80
N VAL A 113 -6.30 -1.21 -16.54
CA VAL A 113 -5.89 -0.33 -17.64
C VAL A 113 -6.31 1.10 -17.28
N PRO A 114 -5.35 2.00 -17.00
CA PRO A 114 -5.61 3.40 -16.71
C PRO A 114 -6.43 4.07 -17.81
N THR A 115 -7.21 5.07 -17.42
CA THR A 115 -7.86 5.94 -18.40
C THR A 115 -6.83 6.82 -19.11
N LYS A 116 -7.16 7.29 -20.31
CA LYS A 116 -6.33 8.24 -21.05
C LYS A 116 -6.91 9.64 -20.94
N LYS A 117 -6.09 10.61 -20.56
CA LYS A 117 -6.48 12.02 -20.49
C LYS A 117 -5.67 12.84 -21.48
N LYS A 118 -6.30 13.88 -22.03
CA LYS A 118 -5.71 14.80 -22.99
C LYS A 118 -4.98 15.91 -22.23
N TYR A 119 -3.71 16.16 -22.58
CA TYR A 119 -2.90 17.26 -22.08
C TYR A 119 -2.08 17.82 -23.23
N ASN A 120 -2.20 19.13 -23.52
CA ASN A 120 -1.57 19.79 -24.67
C ASN A 120 -1.71 18.99 -25.98
N ASP A 121 -2.96 18.65 -26.32
CA ASP A 121 -3.32 17.88 -27.52
C ASP A 121 -2.77 16.45 -27.64
N THR A 122 -2.09 15.94 -26.61
CA THR A 122 -1.58 14.56 -26.55
C THR A 122 -2.35 13.74 -25.51
N LEU A 123 -2.61 12.46 -25.81
CA LEU A 123 -3.22 11.53 -24.87
C LEU A 123 -2.15 10.80 -24.08
N PHE A 124 -2.30 10.81 -22.75
CA PHE A 124 -1.43 10.10 -21.82
C PHE A 124 -2.26 9.20 -20.92
N ASP A 125 -1.68 8.09 -20.48
CA ASP A 125 -2.27 7.32 -19.39
C ASP A 125 -2.29 8.20 -18.12
N SER A 126 -3.38 8.12 -17.36
CA SER A 126 -3.60 8.90 -16.16
C SER A 126 -3.95 7.99 -14.99
N LEU A 127 -3.15 8.09 -13.93
CA LEU A 127 -3.28 7.29 -12.71
C LEU A 127 -2.47 7.94 -11.58
N TYR A 128 -2.71 7.47 -10.37
CA TYR A 128 -1.96 7.91 -9.20
C TYR A 128 -0.47 7.59 -9.32
N LEU A 129 0.37 8.54 -8.91
CA LEU A 129 1.81 8.36 -8.77
C LEU A 129 2.27 8.95 -7.43
N GLY A 130 2.74 8.08 -6.54
CA GLY A 130 3.36 8.47 -5.27
C GLY A 130 4.72 9.13 -5.45
N GLY A 131 5.24 9.71 -4.37
CA GLY A 131 6.60 10.31 -4.33
C GLY A 131 6.76 11.67 -5.04
N LEU A 132 5.67 12.25 -5.55
CA LEU A 132 5.66 13.62 -6.04
C LEU A 132 5.53 14.62 -4.87
N SER A 133 6.23 15.75 -4.97
CA SER A 133 6.21 16.79 -3.93
C SER A 133 4.81 17.41 -3.79
N ASP A 134 4.38 17.66 -2.56
CA ASP A 134 3.01 18.10 -2.28
C ASP A 134 2.67 19.46 -2.93
N ASP A 135 3.64 20.36 -3.11
CA ASP A 135 3.43 21.68 -3.71
C ASP A 135 2.96 21.61 -5.17
N ILE A 136 3.19 20.50 -5.86
CA ILE A 136 2.63 20.22 -7.19
C ILE A 136 1.09 20.25 -7.16
N TRP A 137 0.48 19.87 -6.03
CA TRP A 137 -0.97 19.82 -5.84
C TRP A 137 -1.57 21.11 -5.25
N SER A 138 -0.78 22.18 -5.20
CA SER A 138 -1.27 23.51 -4.81
C SER A 138 -2.18 24.09 -5.90
N GLU A 139 -2.89 25.17 -5.58
CA GLU A 139 -3.74 25.92 -6.54
C GLU A 139 -4.79 25.04 -7.27
N ASP A 140 -5.34 24.05 -6.57
CA ASP A 140 -6.32 23.08 -7.11
C ASP A 140 -5.81 22.19 -8.25
N VAL A 141 -4.49 22.07 -8.42
CA VAL A 141 -3.90 21.14 -9.39
C VAL A 141 -4.17 19.70 -8.97
N SER A 142 -4.85 18.95 -9.85
CA SER A 142 -5.24 17.55 -9.61
C SER A 142 -4.56 16.53 -10.50
N ILE A 143 -3.92 16.99 -11.59
CA ILE A 143 -3.15 16.21 -12.55
C ILE A 143 -1.84 16.92 -12.87
N PHE A 144 -0.76 16.16 -13.03
CA PHE A 144 0.55 16.68 -13.37
C PHE A 144 1.31 15.74 -14.32
N PRO A 145 1.87 16.20 -15.45
CA PRO A 145 2.71 15.37 -16.30
C PRO A 145 4.01 14.97 -15.59
N SER A 146 4.28 13.67 -15.46
CA SER A 146 5.48 13.18 -14.81
C SER A 146 6.07 11.98 -15.55
N ASN A 147 7.40 11.87 -15.51
CA ASN A 147 8.08 10.64 -15.92
C ASN A 147 7.87 9.59 -14.83
N SER A 148 7.27 8.46 -15.19
CA SER A 148 7.23 7.30 -14.31
C SER A 148 8.37 6.36 -14.66
N GLU A 149 9.27 6.13 -13.71
CA GLU A 149 10.33 5.13 -13.83
C GLU A 149 9.73 3.72 -13.97
N SER A 150 8.68 3.42 -13.20
CA SER A 150 7.97 2.14 -13.26
C SER A 150 7.36 1.88 -14.64
N PHE A 151 6.83 2.92 -15.32
CA PHE A 151 6.20 2.77 -16.64
C PHE A 151 7.13 3.05 -17.82
N GLY A 152 8.33 3.59 -17.58
CA GLY A 152 9.27 3.96 -18.63
C GLY A 152 8.74 5.02 -19.61
N LYS A 153 7.76 5.82 -19.19
CA LYS A 153 7.07 6.81 -20.04
C LYS A 153 6.51 7.97 -19.23
N ILE A 154 6.14 9.05 -19.93
CA ILE A 154 5.38 10.15 -19.35
C ILE A 154 3.93 9.70 -19.13
N ILE A 155 3.41 9.97 -17.93
CA ILE A 155 2.00 9.79 -17.56
C ILE A 155 1.44 11.11 -17.01
N LEU A 156 0.12 11.21 -16.91
CA LEU A 156 -0.55 12.25 -16.14
C LEU A 156 -0.82 11.74 -14.73
N ALA A 157 0.12 12.01 -13.83
CA ALA A 157 0.02 11.67 -12.42
C ALA A 157 -1.17 12.38 -11.78
N THR A 158 -1.98 11.65 -11.03
CA THR A 158 -3.08 12.21 -10.24
C THR A 158 -2.69 12.28 -8.77
N HIS A 159 -3.26 13.24 -8.05
CA HIS A 159 -2.99 13.44 -6.61
C HIS A 159 -3.63 12.39 -5.68
N ILE A 160 -4.48 11.52 -6.24
CA ILE A 160 -5.19 10.38 -5.60
C ILE A 160 -5.45 9.28 -6.63
N ASN A 161 -5.76 8.06 -6.17
CA ASN A 161 -6.29 6.99 -7.02
C ASN A 161 -7.73 7.32 -7.42
N LEU A 162 -7.95 7.54 -8.72
CA LEU A 162 -9.25 7.95 -9.26
C LEU A 162 -10.11 6.76 -9.68
N TRP A 163 -9.49 5.63 -10.02
CA TRP A 163 -10.17 4.42 -10.48
C TRP A 163 -11.09 4.64 -11.70
N GLU A 164 -10.70 5.56 -12.60
CA GLU A 164 -11.46 5.96 -13.80
C GLU A 164 -11.21 5.08 -15.04
N GLY A 165 -10.26 4.17 -14.95
CA GLY A 165 -9.89 3.21 -15.98
C GLY A 165 -10.79 1.99 -16.03
N SER A 166 -10.26 0.89 -16.56
CA SER A 166 -11.01 -0.37 -16.75
C SER A 166 -10.27 -1.56 -16.15
N PHE A 167 -11.03 -2.47 -15.53
CA PHE A 167 -10.52 -3.74 -15.04
C PHE A 167 -10.62 -4.81 -16.12
N LYS A 168 -9.65 -5.73 -16.17
CA LYS A 168 -9.56 -6.75 -17.22
C LYS A 168 -10.38 -8.03 -16.95
N GLY A 169 -11.04 -8.14 -15.79
CA GLY A 169 -11.80 -9.35 -15.42
C GLY A 169 -10.96 -10.52 -14.93
N ILE A 170 -9.64 -10.33 -14.75
CA ILE A 170 -8.72 -11.36 -14.27
C ILE A 170 -9.13 -11.76 -12.84
N ASP A 171 -9.17 -13.08 -12.57
CA ASP A 171 -9.55 -13.67 -11.28
C ASP A 171 -10.91 -13.22 -10.70
N GLY A 172 -11.79 -12.67 -11.53
CA GLY A 172 -13.10 -12.18 -11.10
C GLY A 172 -13.14 -10.69 -10.69
N LEU A 173 -12.03 -9.96 -10.87
CA LEU A 173 -11.98 -8.50 -10.69
C LEU A 173 -12.46 -7.80 -11.98
N ASN A 174 -13.77 -7.58 -12.09
CA ASN A 174 -14.41 -6.98 -13.27
C ASN A 174 -14.72 -5.49 -13.07
N TYR A 175 -14.98 -5.08 -11.83
CA TYR A 175 -15.32 -3.71 -11.46
C TYR A 175 -14.65 -3.32 -10.14
N PHE A 176 -14.59 -2.01 -9.86
CA PHE A 176 -14.03 -1.50 -8.61
C PHE A 176 -14.65 -2.14 -7.36
N GLU A 177 -15.95 -2.45 -7.38
CA GLU A 177 -16.62 -3.09 -6.25
C GLU A 177 -16.09 -4.50 -5.95
N ASP A 178 -15.60 -5.22 -6.97
CA ASP A 178 -15.00 -6.54 -6.76
C ASP A 178 -13.68 -6.45 -5.96
N LEU A 179 -12.99 -5.32 -6.02
CA LEU A 179 -11.76 -5.07 -5.26
C LEU A 179 -12.01 -5.08 -3.75
N LYS A 180 -13.25 -4.94 -3.27
CA LYS A 180 -13.60 -4.98 -1.85
C LYS A 180 -13.89 -6.40 -1.35
N LYS A 181 -13.85 -7.41 -2.22
CA LYS A 181 -14.10 -8.81 -1.86
C LYS A 181 -12.84 -9.42 -1.22
N PRO A 182 -12.94 -10.06 -0.05
CA PRO A 182 -11.79 -10.68 0.63
C PRO A 182 -10.99 -11.62 -0.26
N VAL A 183 -11.68 -12.54 -0.96
CA VAL A 183 -11.04 -13.52 -1.86
C VAL A 183 -10.27 -12.85 -3.00
N ILE A 184 -10.72 -11.71 -3.50
CA ILE A 184 -10.04 -10.96 -4.56
C ILE A 184 -8.82 -10.26 -3.98
N GLN A 185 -8.96 -9.59 -2.84
CA GLN A 185 -7.84 -8.90 -2.21
C GLN A 185 -6.73 -9.84 -1.77
N ASP A 186 -7.08 -10.97 -1.15
CA ASP A 186 -6.10 -11.95 -0.69
C ASP A 186 -5.34 -12.56 -1.88
N LYS A 187 -5.97 -12.73 -3.05
CA LYS A 187 -5.25 -13.12 -4.27
C LYS A 187 -4.29 -12.03 -4.75
N ILE A 188 -4.75 -10.79 -4.83
CA ILE A 188 -3.94 -9.66 -5.32
C ILE A 188 -2.71 -9.43 -4.43
N ILE A 189 -2.83 -9.49 -3.11
CA ILE A 189 -1.68 -9.27 -2.22
C ILE A 189 -0.62 -10.38 -2.38
N LEU A 190 -1.05 -11.63 -2.56
CA LEU A 190 -0.14 -12.75 -2.80
C LEU A 190 0.58 -12.59 -4.15
N GLU A 191 -0.15 -12.17 -5.19
CA GLU A 191 0.44 -11.89 -6.50
C GLU A 191 1.38 -10.68 -6.46
N ALA A 192 1.04 -9.63 -5.69
CA ALA A 192 1.90 -8.48 -5.46
C ALA A 192 3.22 -8.87 -4.80
N PHE A 193 3.21 -9.77 -3.81
CA PHE A 193 4.44 -10.28 -3.20
C PHE A 193 5.30 -11.04 -4.20
N SER A 194 4.70 -11.94 -4.99
CA SER A 194 5.41 -12.69 -6.04
C SER A 194 6.00 -11.76 -7.11
N TYR A 195 5.24 -10.75 -7.54
CA TYR A 195 5.69 -9.72 -8.47
C TYR A 195 6.88 -8.94 -7.92
N ASN A 196 6.78 -8.43 -6.69
CA ASN A 196 7.85 -7.67 -6.04
C ASN A 196 9.14 -8.48 -5.92
N ILE A 197 9.04 -9.76 -5.59
CA ILE A 197 10.20 -10.68 -5.56
C ILE A 197 10.81 -10.87 -6.94
N SER A 198 9.98 -11.00 -7.98
CA SER A 198 10.45 -11.08 -9.37
C SER A 198 11.22 -9.82 -9.78
N VAL A 199 10.69 -8.62 -9.46
CA VAL A 199 11.38 -7.34 -9.71
C VAL A 199 12.71 -7.28 -8.94
N LEU A 200 12.69 -7.64 -7.65
CA LEU A 200 13.89 -7.62 -6.81
C LEU A 200 14.99 -8.57 -7.33
N LYS A 201 14.63 -9.78 -7.77
CA LYS A 201 15.58 -10.70 -8.43
C LYS A 201 16.16 -10.10 -9.71
N GLY A 202 15.36 -9.37 -10.48
CA GLY A 202 15.81 -8.60 -11.63
C GLY A 202 16.83 -7.51 -11.27
N LEU A 203 16.59 -6.76 -10.18
CA LEU A 203 17.50 -5.74 -9.68
C LEU A 203 18.86 -6.31 -9.23
N PHE A 204 18.84 -7.47 -8.57
CA PHE A 204 20.06 -8.19 -8.20
C PHE A 204 20.74 -8.90 -9.39
N LYS A 205 20.14 -8.89 -10.60
CA LYS A 205 20.62 -9.59 -11.81
C LYS A 205 20.83 -11.09 -11.59
N VAL A 206 19.91 -11.71 -10.86
CA VAL A 206 20.02 -13.09 -10.39
C VAL A 206 19.51 -14.05 -11.46
N SER A 207 20.20 -15.17 -11.66
CA SER A 207 19.74 -16.23 -12.56
C SER A 207 18.51 -16.96 -12.02
N LYS A 208 17.69 -17.50 -12.92
CA LYS A 208 16.47 -18.23 -12.55
C LYS A 208 16.82 -19.42 -11.64
N GLY A 209 16.14 -19.54 -10.50
CA GLY A 209 16.28 -20.66 -9.56
C GLY A 209 17.09 -20.37 -8.30
N ILE A 210 17.76 -19.22 -8.20
CA ILE A 210 18.42 -18.80 -6.95
C ILE A 210 17.38 -18.27 -5.95
N ASP A 211 17.52 -18.68 -4.70
CA ASP A 211 16.72 -18.21 -3.56
C ASP A 211 17.17 -16.81 -3.14
N ILE A 212 16.21 -15.92 -2.89
CA ILE A 212 16.48 -14.56 -2.42
C ILE A 212 17.18 -14.56 -1.04
N LEU A 213 16.89 -15.54 -0.19
CA LEU A 213 17.53 -15.68 1.11
C LEU A 213 19.01 -16.01 1.00
N ASP A 214 19.43 -16.73 -0.04
CA ASP A 214 20.85 -17.04 -0.23
C ASP A 214 21.62 -15.80 -0.67
N ILE A 215 21.03 -14.96 -1.51
CA ILE A 215 21.58 -13.64 -1.85
C ILE A 215 21.78 -12.81 -0.59
N PHE A 216 20.77 -12.77 0.30
CA PHE A 216 20.84 -12.02 1.55
C PHE A 216 21.97 -12.53 2.44
N LYS A 217 22.13 -13.85 2.59
CA LYS A 217 23.19 -14.45 3.42
C LYS A 217 24.59 -14.18 2.87
N GLU A 218 24.77 -14.29 1.55
CA GLU A 218 26.09 -14.19 0.91
C GLU A 218 26.67 -12.78 0.94
N ASN A 219 25.83 -11.75 1.08
CA ASN A 219 26.24 -10.36 0.96
C ASN A 219 26.06 -9.54 2.25
N LEU A 220 25.91 -10.21 3.41
CA LEU A 220 25.87 -9.54 4.71
C LEU A 220 27.20 -8.78 4.96
N LYS A 221 27.10 -7.51 5.32
CA LYS A 221 28.25 -6.68 5.72
C LYS A 221 28.24 -6.48 7.23
N SER A 222 29.40 -6.14 7.80
CA SER A 222 29.54 -6.00 9.25
C SER A 222 28.65 -4.89 9.83
N ASP A 223 28.49 -3.78 9.08
CA ASP A 223 28.02 -2.50 9.61
C ASP A 223 26.89 -1.85 8.77
N ASP A 224 26.05 -2.66 8.11
CA ASP A 224 24.83 -2.14 7.47
C ASP A 224 23.54 -2.60 8.14
N LEU A 225 22.50 -1.77 8.02
CA LEU A 225 21.25 -1.91 8.75
C LEU A 225 20.52 -3.21 8.38
N PHE A 226 20.54 -3.58 7.10
CA PHE A 226 19.91 -4.81 6.66
C PHE A 226 20.60 -6.03 7.27
N SER A 227 21.92 -6.03 7.38
CA SER A 227 22.67 -7.13 7.99
C SER A 227 22.38 -7.29 9.47
N GLU A 228 22.14 -6.19 10.19
CA GLU A 228 21.67 -6.24 11.59
C GLU A 228 20.27 -6.85 11.69
N LEU A 229 19.33 -6.41 10.85
CA LEU A 229 17.98 -6.97 10.77
C LEU A 229 18.03 -8.48 10.43
N PHE A 230 18.89 -8.87 9.48
CA PHE A 230 19.04 -10.27 9.09
C PHE A 230 19.62 -11.13 10.22
N LYS A 231 20.59 -10.61 10.99
CA LYS A 231 21.10 -11.29 12.19
C LYS A 231 20.01 -11.50 13.25
N LEU A 232 19.10 -10.53 13.40
CA LEU A 232 18.01 -10.58 14.37
C LEU A 232 16.91 -11.57 13.98
N HIS A 233 16.52 -11.59 12.71
CA HIS A 233 15.34 -12.34 12.24
C HIS A 233 15.67 -13.64 11.49
N GLY A 234 16.91 -13.81 11.05
CA GLY A 234 17.33 -14.94 10.20
C GLY A 234 16.43 -15.08 8.97
N VAL A 235 16.04 -16.32 8.64
CA VAL A 235 15.12 -16.59 7.52
C VAL A 235 13.72 -16.00 7.71
N GLY A 236 13.34 -15.69 8.96
CA GLY A 236 12.08 -15.02 9.28
C GLY A 236 12.01 -13.58 8.76
N ILE A 237 13.12 -12.99 8.32
CA ILE A 237 13.15 -11.64 7.76
C ILE A 237 12.29 -11.51 6.49
N LEU A 238 12.07 -12.61 5.77
CA LEU A 238 11.48 -12.59 4.43
C LEU A 238 10.07 -12.00 4.43
N SER A 239 9.25 -12.31 5.42
CA SER A 239 7.91 -11.72 5.57
C SER A 239 7.98 -10.20 5.84
N GLY A 240 9.00 -9.75 6.58
CA GLY A 240 9.28 -8.33 6.78
C GLY A 240 9.71 -7.64 5.49
N VAL A 241 10.56 -8.28 4.69
CA VAL A 241 10.98 -7.77 3.37
C VAL A 241 9.78 -7.67 2.41
N LEU A 242 8.88 -8.64 2.40
CA LEU A 242 7.64 -8.58 1.61
C LEU A 242 6.77 -7.38 2.01
N ALA A 243 6.55 -7.18 3.30
CA ALA A 243 5.78 -6.03 3.80
C ALA A 243 6.48 -4.71 3.44
N ALA A 244 7.80 -4.63 3.59
CA ALA A 244 8.60 -3.47 3.21
C ALA A 244 8.50 -3.12 1.72
N MET A 245 8.56 -4.12 0.84
CA MET A 245 8.36 -3.91 -0.60
C MET A 245 6.91 -3.57 -0.94
N HIS A 246 5.94 -4.05 -0.17
CA HIS A 246 4.56 -3.61 -0.31
C HIS A 246 4.41 -2.12 0.02
N LEU A 247 5.08 -1.64 1.06
CA LEU A 247 5.06 -0.23 1.49
C LEU A 247 5.77 0.72 0.51
N CYS A 248 7.03 0.43 0.16
CA CYS A 248 7.90 1.36 -0.60
C CYS A 248 8.36 0.80 -1.95
N GLY A 249 7.80 -0.31 -2.41
CA GLY A 249 8.21 -0.99 -3.63
C GLY A 249 9.53 -1.77 -3.50
N PRO A 250 9.83 -2.64 -4.49
CA PRO A 250 11.07 -3.42 -4.53
C PRO A 250 12.34 -2.56 -4.67
N TYR A 251 12.23 -1.41 -5.34
CA TYR A 251 13.32 -0.45 -5.48
C TYR A 251 13.68 0.22 -4.14
N GLY A 252 12.67 0.56 -3.33
CA GLY A 252 12.89 1.14 -1.99
C GLY A 252 13.63 0.18 -1.07
N PHE A 253 13.29 -1.11 -1.13
CA PHE A 253 14.05 -2.16 -0.42
C PHE A 253 15.45 -2.37 -1.00
N TYR A 254 15.60 -2.38 -2.32
CA TYR A 254 16.91 -2.53 -2.96
C TYR A 254 17.88 -1.39 -2.59
N ASP A 255 17.38 -0.16 -2.49
CA ASP A 255 18.14 1.00 -2.01
C ASP A 255 18.58 0.83 -0.54
N LEU A 256 17.72 0.30 0.34
CA LEU A 256 18.10 -0.06 1.70
C LEU A 256 19.24 -1.10 1.68
N TYR A 257 19.07 -2.17 0.92
CA TYR A 257 20.00 -3.29 0.89
C TYR A 257 21.38 -2.92 0.31
N ILE A 258 21.42 -2.21 -0.82
CA ILE A 258 22.69 -1.89 -1.51
C ILE A 258 23.35 -0.63 -0.96
N LYS A 259 22.56 0.40 -0.62
CA LYS A 259 23.05 1.75 -0.31
C LYS A 259 22.86 2.13 1.16
N ASN A 260 22.29 1.26 1.99
CA ASN A 260 21.91 1.57 3.37
C ASN A 260 20.98 2.79 3.48
N LYS A 261 20.16 3.04 2.45
CA LYS A 261 19.27 4.20 2.35
C LYS A 261 17.86 3.81 2.79
N ILE A 262 17.38 4.44 3.85
CA ILE A 262 16.02 4.21 4.36
C ILE A 262 15.01 4.95 3.48
N SER A 263 13.98 4.21 3.04
CA SER A 263 12.83 4.73 2.29
C SER A 263 11.63 4.91 3.22
N PHE A 264 10.74 5.84 2.86
CA PHE A 264 9.53 6.15 3.62
C PHE A 264 8.33 6.24 2.66
N ASP A 265 7.13 5.93 3.13
CA ASP A 265 5.87 6.18 2.40
C ASP A 265 5.44 7.67 2.49
N GLU A 266 4.29 8.01 1.90
CA GLU A 266 3.75 9.38 1.96
C GLU A 266 3.36 9.83 3.38
N PHE A 267 3.25 8.91 4.33
CA PHE A 267 2.90 9.16 5.73
C PHE A 267 4.10 9.07 6.68
N SER A 268 5.32 9.09 6.12
CA SER A 268 6.59 9.01 6.86
C SER A 268 6.81 7.68 7.61
N MET A 269 6.13 6.62 7.20
CA MET A 269 6.36 5.28 7.70
C MET A 269 7.63 4.70 7.07
N SER A 270 8.55 4.25 7.92
CA SER A 270 9.81 3.68 7.47
C SER A 270 9.67 2.24 6.97
N ILE A 271 10.36 1.93 5.89
CA ILE A 271 10.55 0.56 5.41
C ILE A 271 11.15 -0.37 6.49
N VAL A 272 11.98 0.16 7.38
CA VAL A 272 12.64 -0.59 8.46
C VAL A 272 11.63 -1.01 9.52
N GLU A 273 10.73 -0.10 9.92
CA GLU A 273 9.66 -0.40 10.87
C GLU A 273 8.75 -1.53 10.36
N TYR A 274 8.52 -1.59 9.05
CA TYR A 274 7.78 -2.69 8.43
C TYR A 274 8.55 -4.02 8.48
N ILE A 275 9.87 -4.01 8.24
CA ILE A 275 10.69 -5.23 8.37
C ILE A 275 10.62 -5.75 9.80
N GLU A 276 10.84 -4.90 10.80
CA GLU A 276 10.84 -5.29 12.21
C GLU A 276 9.47 -5.84 12.64
N LYS A 277 8.39 -5.15 12.25
CA LYS A 277 7.02 -5.52 12.63
C LYS A 277 6.57 -6.84 11.99
N PHE A 278 6.88 -7.02 10.71
CA PHE A 278 6.33 -8.10 9.92
C PHE A 278 7.30 -9.25 9.67
N SER A 279 8.47 -9.27 10.32
CA SER A 279 9.35 -10.44 10.32
C SER A 279 8.79 -11.58 11.20
N ASN A 280 9.33 -12.79 11.00
CA ASN A 280 9.02 -14.02 11.72
C ASN A 280 7.68 -14.68 11.38
N TYR A 281 7.17 -14.50 10.16
CA TYR A 281 6.04 -15.25 9.60
C TYR A 281 6.53 -16.23 8.53
N ASP A 282 5.82 -17.34 8.42
CA ASP A 282 6.03 -18.34 7.40
C ASP A 282 5.38 -17.87 6.10
N VAL A 283 6.22 -17.59 5.12
CA VAL A 283 5.83 -17.14 3.79
C VAL A 283 6.41 -18.04 2.71
N PHE A 284 7.02 -19.19 3.06
CA PHE A 284 7.77 -20.04 2.12
C PHE A 284 6.89 -20.59 0.99
N GLU A 285 5.61 -20.81 1.25
CA GLU A 285 4.63 -21.26 0.24
C GLU A 285 4.46 -20.25 -0.91
N LEU A 286 4.87 -18.98 -0.74
CA LEU A 286 4.83 -17.97 -1.81
C LEU A 286 5.99 -18.11 -2.81
N TYR A 287 6.95 -19.01 -2.54
CA TYR A 287 8.23 -19.10 -3.24
C TYR A 287 8.54 -20.47 -3.85
N MET A 288 7.72 -21.50 -3.57
CA MET A 288 7.79 -22.80 -4.23
C MET A 288 7.09 -22.76 -5.59
#